data_AF-A0A836QTC0-F1
#
_entry.id   AF-A0A836QTC0-F1
#
_cell.length_a   1.000
_cell.length_b   1.000
_cell.length_c   1.000
_cell.angle_alpha   90.00
_cell.angle_beta   90.00
_cell.angle_gamma   90.00
#
_symmetry.space_group_name_H-M   'P 1'
#
loop_
_entity.id
_entity.type
_entity.pdbx_description
1 polymer ?
#
loop_
_entity_poly.entity_id
_entity_poly.type
_entity_poly.pdbx_seq_one_letter_code
_entity_poly.pdbx_strand_id
1 'polypeptide(L)' 'TEFFRNQYKVIDIDGVRINFDDGWALIRASNTQPVLVLRFEAETQTRLEELIRIVKKQMDRYQPVVQFNYH' A
#
# COMPACT_ATOMS: atom_id res chain seq x y z
N THR A 1 9.79 -6.48 0.65
CA THR A 1 9.84 -5.09 0.14
C THR A 1 10.72 -4.91 -1.09
N GLU A 2 11.57 -5.88 -1.45
CA GLU A 2 12.48 -5.83 -2.62
C GLU A 2 11.80 -5.50 -3.96
N PHE A 3 10.59 -6.01 -4.21
CA PHE A 3 9.85 -5.75 -5.46
C PHE A 3 9.58 -4.25 -5.71
N PHE A 4 9.24 -3.50 -4.66
CA PHE A 4 8.94 -2.06 -4.80
C PHE A 4 10.19 -1.20 -4.77
N ARG A 5 11.24 -1.59 -4.02
CA ARG A 5 12.50 -0.83 -3.94
C ARG A 5 13.21 -0.70 -5.28
N ASN A 6 13.08 -1.69 -6.17
CA ASN A 6 13.70 -1.67 -7.50
C ASN A 6 12.95 -0.82 -8.53
N GLN A 7 11.71 -0.40 -8.25
CA GLN A 7 10.86 0.33 -9.21
C GLN A 7 10.36 1.68 -8.68
N TYR A 8 10.34 1.88 -7.37
CA TYR A 8 9.75 3.05 -6.72
C TYR A 8 10.57 3.47 -5.49
N LYS A 9 10.48 4.75 -5.12
CA LYS A 9 11.09 5.24 -3.89
C LYS A 9 10.29 4.70 -2.70
N VAL A 10 10.89 3.74 -1.99
CA VAL A 10 10.30 3.11 -0.81
C VAL A 10 10.92 3.69 0.46
N ILE A 11 10.08 4.11 1.41
CA ILE A 11 10.48 4.47 2.77
C ILE A 11 9.92 3.40 3.71
N ASP A 12 10.78 2.81 4.55
CA ASP A 12 10.49 1.62 5.38
C ASP A 12 10.61 1.86 6.89
N ILE A 13 10.60 3.13 7.33
CA ILE A 13 10.85 3.53 8.72
C ILE A 13 9.64 3.24 9.64
N ASP A 14 8.41 3.45 9.17
CA ASP A 14 7.16 3.15 9.90
C ASP A 14 6.10 2.59 8.92
N GLY A 15 6.33 1.33 8.54
CA GLY A 15 5.64 0.69 7.41
C GLY A 15 6.31 0.98 6.06
N VAL A 16 5.70 0.51 4.98
CA VAL A 16 6.18 0.64 3.60
C VAL A 16 5.39 1.75 2.92
N ARG A 17 6.04 2.90 2.70
CA ARG A 17 5.51 3.96 1.82
C ARG A 17 6.11 3.80 0.43
N ILE A 18 5.25 3.72 -0.57
CA ILE A 18 5.59 3.62 -1.99
C ILE A 18 5.12 4.93 -2.64
N ASN A 19 6.04 5.72 -3.15
CA ASN A 19 5.70 6.92 -3.92
C ASN A 19 5.70 6.57 -5.42
N PHE A 20 4.60 6.88 -6.08
CA PHE A 20 4.44 6.86 -7.53
C PHE A 20 4.51 8.30 -8.05
N ASP A 21 4.71 8.50 -9.36
CA ASP A 21 4.75 9.85 -9.94
C ASP A 21 3.40 10.59 -9.80
N ASP A 22 2.30 9.84 -9.70
CA ASP A 22 0.91 10.32 -9.73
C ASP A 22 0.09 9.92 -8.48
N GLY A 23 0.77 9.56 -7.39
CA GLY A 23 0.14 9.15 -6.14
C GLY A 23 1.07 8.47 -5.16
N TRP A 24 0.52 7.95 -4.08
CA TRP A 24 1.28 7.17 -3.09
C TRP A 24 0.44 6.08 -2.44
N ALA A 25 1.13 5.06 -1.93
CA ALA A 25 0.56 4.03 -1.09
C ALA A 25 1.36 3.92 0.22
N LEU A 26 0.67 3.78 1.35
CA LEU A 26 1.27 3.52 2.66
C LEU A 26 0.70 2.23 3.21
N ILE A 27 1.57 1.31 3.59
CA ILE A 27 1.22 0.03 4.20
C ILE A 27 1.92 -0.03 5.55
N ARG A 28 1.18 0.02 6.66
CA ARG A 28 1.78 -0.07 7.99
C ARG A 28 1.09 -1.13 8.85
N ALA A 29 1.84 -1.71 9.77
CA ALA A 29 1.23 -2.43 10.87
C ALA A 29 0.54 -1.42 11.80
N SER A 30 -0.65 -1.76 12.30
CA SER A 30 -1.26 -0.99 13.38
C SER A 30 -0.48 -1.20 14.67
N ASN A 31 -0.26 -0.12 15.43
CA ASN A 31 0.49 -0.17 16.68
C ASN A 31 -0.30 -0.83 17.82
N THR A 32 -1.63 -0.86 17.71
CA THR A 32 -2.53 -1.25 18.81
C THR A 32 -3.39 -2.47 18.48
N GLN A 33 -3.47 -2.88 17.22
CA GLN A 33 -4.27 -4.02 16.77
C GLN A 33 -3.49 -4.86 15.77
N PRO A 34 -3.73 -6.19 15.68
CA PRO A 34 -3.05 -7.06 14.73
C PRO A 34 -3.65 -6.91 13.31
N VAL A 35 -3.69 -5.69 12.81
CA VAL A 35 -4.23 -5.34 11.48
C VAL A 35 -3.21 -4.56 10.67
N LEU A 36 -3.21 -4.78 9.36
CA LEU A 36 -2.49 -3.94 8.40
C LEU A 36 -3.37 -2.78 7.98
N VAL A 37 -2.84 -1.57 8.09
CA VAL A 37 -3.49 -0.34 7.62
C VAL A 37 -2.90 0.03 6.27
N LEU A 38 -3.76 0.15 5.27
CA LEU A 38 -3.38 0.62 3.95
C LEU A 38 -4.05 1.96 3.66
N ARG A 39 -3.28 2.90 3.11
CA ARG A 39 -3.78 4.17 2.61
C ARG A 39 -3.25 4.41 1.21
N PHE A 40 -4.09 4.99 0.37
CA PHE A 40 -3.80 5.27 -1.02
C PHE A 40 -4.26 6.68 -1.35
N GLU A 41 -3.50 7.39 -2.17
CA GLU A 41 -3.86 8.68 -2.72
C GLU A 41 -3.40 8.72 -4.17
N ALA A 42 -4.24 9.28 -5.04
CA ALA A 42 -3.96 9.47 -6.45
C ALA A 42 -4.73 10.67 -6.98
N GLU A 43 -4.25 11.25 -8.09
CA GLU A 43 -4.88 12.42 -8.71
C GLU A 43 -6.26 12.13 -9.32
N THR A 44 -6.55 10.87 -9.64
CA THR A 44 -7.84 10.45 -10.22
C THR A 44 -8.36 9.17 -9.56
N GLN A 45 -9.69 8.99 -9.58
CA GLN A 45 -10.34 7.78 -9.07
C GLN A 45 -9.88 6.52 -9.80
N THR A 46 -9.76 6.57 -11.13
CA THR A 46 -9.25 5.46 -11.93
C THR A 46 -7.85 5.05 -11.48
N ARG A 47 -6.98 6.03 -11.25
CA ARG A 47 -5.62 5.76 -10.79
C ARG A 47 -5.59 5.20 -9.37
N LEU A 48 -6.44 5.71 -8.48
CA LEU A 48 -6.58 5.17 -7.12
C LEU A 48 -6.91 3.67 -7.14
N GLU A 49 -7.87 3.27 -7.98
CA GLU A 49 -8.24 1.87 -8.16
C GLU A 49 -7.10 1.01 -8.71
N GLU A 50 -6.31 1.53 -9.65
CA GLU A 50 -5.12 0.85 -10.15
C GLU A 50 -4.08 0.62 -9.06
N LEU A 51 -3.77 1.64 -8.26
CA LEU A 51 -2.80 1.52 -7.15
C LEU A 51 -3.25 0.49 -6.13
N ILE A 52 -4.55 0.48 -5.78
CA ILE A 52 -5.15 -0.52 -4.89
C ILE A 52 -4.99 -1.93 -5.49
N ARG A 53 -5.30 -2.11 -6.78
CA ARG A 53 -5.17 -3.41 -7.45
C ARG A 53 -3.72 -3.91 -7.47
N ILE A 54 -2.76 -3.02 -7.75
CA ILE A 54 -1.33 -3.36 -7.75
C ILE A 54 -0.92 -3.87 -6.37
N VAL A 55 -1.23 -3.13 -5.31
CA VAL A 55 -0.84 -3.51 -3.95
C VAL A 55 -1.57 -4.77 -3.50
N LYS A 56 -2.88 -4.88 -3.75
CA LYS A 56 -3.67 -6.08 -3.40
C LYS A 56 -3.11 -7.34 -4.07
N LYS A 57 -2.79 -7.29 -5.36
CA LYS A 57 -2.18 -8.41 -6.10
C LYS A 57 -0.84 -8.85 -5.49
N GLN A 58 -0.06 -7.91 -4.95
CA GLN A 58 1.18 -8.25 -4.25
C GLN A 58 0.93 -8.87 -2.88
N MET A 59 -0.08 -8.40 -2.15
CA MET A 59 -0.45 -8.92 -0.82
C MET A 59 -1.15 -10.28 -0.86
N ASP A 60 -1.89 -10.58 -1.93
CA ASP A 60 -2.53 -11.90 -2.12
C ASP A 60 -1.50 -13.05 -2.12
N ARG A 61 -0.22 -12.75 -2.38
CA ARG A 61 0.88 -13.72 -2.25
C ARG A 61 1.23 -14.10 -0.81
N TYR A 62 0.71 -13.40 0.20
CA TYR A 62 1.13 -13.56 1.60
C TYR A 62 0.02 -13.98 2.60
N GLN A 63 -1.28 -13.89 2.28
CA GLN A 63 -2.46 -14.33 3.08
C GLN A 63 -2.54 -13.86 4.58
N PRO A 64 -3.71 -13.90 5.26
CA PRO A 64 -4.91 -13.08 5.01
C PRO A 64 -5.31 -12.32 6.31
N VAL A 65 -4.78 -11.12 6.57
CA VAL A 65 -5.33 -10.21 7.60
C VAL A 65 -5.25 -8.76 7.12
N VAL A 66 -5.99 -8.45 6.06
CA VAL A 66 -6.08 -7.07 5.55
C VAL A 66 -7.53 -6.62 5.61
N GLN A 67 -7.84 -5.76 6.59
CA GLN A 67 -9.14 -5.07 6.64
C GLN A 67 -9.03 -3.79 5.79
N PHE A 68 -9.80 -3.73 4.71
CA PHE A 68 -9.89 -2.53 3.86
C PHE A 68 -11.03 -1.65 4.39
N ASN A 69 -10.70 -0.52 5.00
CA ASN A 69 -11.68 0.52 5.31
C ASN A 69 -11.54 1.64 4.26
N TYR A 70 -12.60 1.86 3.48
CA TYR A 70 -12.72 3.01 2.58
C TYR A 70 -13.58 4.06 3.29
N HIS A 71 -13.09 5.29 3.35
CA HIS A 71 -13.86 6.48 3.73
C HIS A 71 -13.78 7.49 2.61
#